data_AF-A0AAW8T162-F1
#
_entry.id   AF-A0AAW8T162-F1
#
_cell.length_a   1.000
_cell.length_b   1.000
_cell.length_c   1.000
_cell.angle_alpha   90.00
_cell.angle_beta   90.00
_cell.angle_gamma   90.00
#
_symmetry.space_group_name_H-M   'P 1'
#
loop_
_entity.id
_entity.type
_entity.pdbx_description
1 polymer ?
#
loop_
_entity_poly.entity_id
_entity_poly.type
_entity_poly.pdbx_seq_one_letter_code
_entity_poly.pdbx_strand_id
1 'polypeptide(L)'
;MKVLFVFDDQACSSFFVYDLTSGVNSLLRISPEIKIKKVTLGELYTQVPIEKFLAYFSLAFSIEVKKYLILKKEDSLLGVKEVGLEEDGKMPVTVYKNFVALKNGQRFTKGKQRMTLEEIDAYISYQIDEDGRMDVFERQEDIIRLMKRKTVRPRLSSITNNYGTVKEYSGSNLNLKDMLKMGTGYLAKGSARMNKINVPEPDTFSLNGDFPYYLDRVDWCKNSIKLGTDLLK
;
A
#
# COMPACT_ATOMS: atom_id res chain seq x y z
N MET A 1 1.72 -1.77 -18.74
CA MET A 1 2.89 -1.25 -17.99
C MET A 1 2.61 -1.43 -16.52
N LYS A 2 3.57 -1.95 -15.76
CA LYS A 2 3.43 -2.11 -14.31
C LYS A 2 4.10 -0.97 -13.56
N VAL A 3 3.46 -0.50 -12.49
CA VAL A 3 3.96 0.56 -11.61
C VAL A 3 3.99 0.05 -10.18
N LEU A 4 5.12 0.23 -9.49
CA LEU A 4 5.23 -0.03 -8.06
C LEU A 4 4.81 1.22 -7.29
N PHE A 5 3.69 1.13 -6.60
CA PHE A 5 3.33 2.11 -5.58
C PHE A 5 3.85 1.63 -4.23
N VAL A 6 4.56 2.50 -3.52
CA VAL A 6 5.09 2.24 -2.17
C VAL A 6 4.35 3.14 -1.21
N PHE A 7 3.64 2.55 -0.25
CA PHE A 7 3.18 3.26 0.93
C PHE A 7 4.33 3.21 1.93
N ASP A 8 5.11 4.29 1.98
CA ASP A 8 6.39 4.32 2.68
C ASP A 8 6.20 4.57 4.18
N ASP A 9 6.59 3.56 4.94
CA ASP A 9 6.68 3.52 6.39
C ASP A 9 7.98 2.83 6.81
N GLN A 10 9.08 3.17 6.13
CA GLN A 10 10.41 2.60 6.33
C GLN A 10 10.40 1.06 6.14
N ALA A 11 10.91 0.29 7.10
CA ALA A 11 10.91 -1.17 7.02
C ALA A 11 9.51 -1.79 7.05
N CYS A 12 8.48 -1.02 7.45
CA CYS A 12 7.08 -1.44 7.45
C CYS A 12 6.34 -1.02 6.16
N SER A 13 7.05 -0.54 5.15
CA SER A 13 6.46 -0.07 3.89
C SER A 13 5.63 -1.15 3.20
N SER A 14 4.47 -0.78 2.69
CA SER A 14 3.59 -1.70 1.95
C SER A 14 3.75 -1.48 0.44
N PHE A 15 3.85 -2.58 -0.31
CA PHE A 15 4.19 -2.53 -1.73
C PHE A 15 3.00 -2.94 -2.59
N PHE A 16 2.69 -2.14 -3.61
CA PHE A 16 1.52 -2.33 -4.45
C PHE A 16 1.93 -2.30 -5.92
N VAL A 17 1.72 -3.40 -6.66
CA VAL A 17 1.99 -3.41 -8.10
C VAL A 17 0.70 -3.25 -8.87
N TYR A 18 0.59 -2.12 -9.57
CA TYR A 18 -0.51 -1.83 -10.48
C TYR A 18 -0.15 -2.21 -11.91
N ASP A 19 -0.96 -3.07 -12.54
CA ASP A 19 -0.88 -3.27 -13.98
C ASP A 19 -1.81 -2.28 -14.71
N LEU A 20 -1.21 -1.32 -15.41
CA LEU A 20 -1.89 -0.31 -16.22
C LEU A 20 -2.06 -0.72 -17.68
N THR A 21 -1.83 -1.99 -18.02
CA THR A 21 -2.08 -2.51 -19.37
C THR A 21 -3.58 -2.50 -19.64
N SER A 22 -3.98 -2.00 -20.83
CA SER A 22 -5.40 -1.86 -21.18
C SER A 22 -6.12 -3.21 -21.05
N GLY A 23 -7.27 -3.22 -20.38
CA GLY A 23 -8.06 -4.44 -20.12
C GLY A 23 -7.60 -5.28 -18.93
N VAL A 24 -6.39 -5.08 -18.42
CA VAL A 24 -5.89 -5.72 -17.19
C VAL A 24 -6.17 -4.79 -16.02
N ASN A 25 -7.00 -5.23 -15.07
CA ASN A 25 -7.30 -4.48 -13.85
C ASN A 25 -6.84 -5.31 -12.66
N SER A 26 -5.53 -5.37 -12.41
CA SER A 26 -4.94 -6.17 -11.33
C SER A 26 -4.09 -5.33 -10.39
N LEU A 27 -4.22 -5.62 -9.10
CA LEU A 27 -3.41 -5.05 -8.02
C LEU A 27 -2.79 -6.19 -7.21
N LEU A 28 -1.46 -6.19 -7.14
CA LEU A 28 -0.74 -7.05 -6.19
C LEU A 28 -0.45 -6.24 -4.93
N ARG A 29 -0.77 -6.79 -3.76
CA ARG A 29 -0.46 -6.22 -2.44
C ARG A 29 0.60 -7.10 -1.81
N ILE A 30 1.80 -6.59 -1.61
CA ILE A 30 2.97 -7.39 -1.27
C ILE A 30 3.46 -6.97 0.12
N SER A 31 3.58 -7.96 1.00
CA SER A 31 4.01 -7.77 2.39
C SER A 31 5.48 -7.34 2.48
N PRO A 32 5.81 -6.35 3.34
CA PRO A 32 7.19 -6.03 3.67
C PRO A 32 7.94 -7.18 4.33
N GLU A 33 7.26 -8.10 5.01
CA GLU A 33 7.88 -9.17 5.78
C GLU A 33 8.35 -10.35 4.90
N ILE A 34 8.06 -10.34 3.59
CA ILE A 34 8.58 -11.34 2.66
C ILE A 34 10.11 -11.29 2.68
N LYS A 35 10.74 -12.41 3.02
CA LYS A 35 12.20 -12.53 3.03
C LYS A 35 12.75 -12.79 1.63
N ILE A 36 13.74 -12.00 1.26
CA ILE A 36 14.64 -12.25 0.13
C ILE A 36 15.98 -12.65 0.76
N LYS A 37 16.30 -13.93 0.72
CA LYS A 37 17.40 -14.53 1.50
C LYS A 37 17.19 -14.24 3.00
N LYS A 38 18.08 -13.45 3.61
CA LYS A 38 18.09 -13.15 5.06
C LYS A 38 17.45 -11.82 5.43
N VAL A 39 17.04 -11.02 4.45
CA VAL A 39 16.56 -9.64 4.65
C VAL A 39 15.10 -9.58 4.19
N THR A 40 14.24 -8.90 4.95
CA THR A 40 12.85 -8.68 4.53
C THR A 40 12.78 -7.67 3.38
N LEU A 41 11.69 -7.68 2.62
CA LEU A 41 11.50 -6.76 1.52
C LEU A 41 11.47 -5.30 2.02
N GLY A 42 10.85 -5.06 3.17
CA GLY A 42 10.83 -3.77 3.83
C GLY A 42 12.22 -3.30 4.27
N GLU A 43 13.02 -4.17 4.88
CA GLU A 43 14.41 -3.86 5.21
C GLU A 43 15.24 -3.55 3.96
N LEU A 44 15.12 -4.38 2.91
CA LEU A 44 15.83 -4.18 1.66
C LEU A 44 15.50 -2.82 1.04
N TYR A 45 14.23 -2.40 1.07
CA TYR A 45 13.78 -1.09 0.60
C TYR A 45 14.50 0.06 1.29
N THR A 46 14.75 -0.03 2.60
CA THR A 46 15.45 1.02 3.35
C THR A 46 16.96 1.04 3.14
N GLN A 47 17.56 -0.07 2.72
CA GLN A 47 19.01 -0.24 2.63
C GLN A 47 19.62 0.18 1.29
N VAL A 48 18.81 0.26 0.22
CA VAL A 48 19.30 0.52 -1.13
C VAL A 48 18.51 1.64 -1.82
N PRO A 49 19.13 2.36 -2.77
CA PRO A 49 18.40 3.29 -3.63
C PRO A 49 17.24 2.61 -4.36
N ILE A 50 16.16 3.35 -4.60
CA ILE A 50 14.93 2.84 -5.22
C ILE A 50 15.18 2.13 -6.56
N GLU A 51 16.13 2.57 -7.38
CA GLU A 51 16.47 1.92 -8.65
C GLU A 51 17.04 0.51 -8.43
N LYS A 52 17.89 0.33 -7.42
CA LYS A 52 18.41 -1.00 -7.04
C LYS A 52 17.30 -1.86 -6.43
N PHE A 53 16.45 -1.26 -5.59
CA PHE A 53 15.30 -1.95 -5.02
C PHE A 53 14.38 -2.49 -6.11
N LEU A 54 14.04 -1.68 -7.12
CA LEU A 54 13.20 -2.10 -8.25
C LEU A 54 13.82 -3.24 -9.04
N ALA A 55 15.15 -3.23 -9.23
CA ALA A 55 15.85 -4.32 -9.90
C ALA A 55 15.75 -5.63 -9.09
N TYR A 56 16.00 -5.57 -7.77
CA TYR A 56 15.85 -6.74 -6.89
C TYR A 56 14.41 -7.22 -6.83
N PHE A 57 13.45 -6.32 -6.66
CA PHE A 57 12.02 -6.62 -6.63
C PHE A 57 11.57 -7.30 -7.94
N SER A 58 11.98 -6.74 -9.09
CA SER A 58 11.60 -7.27 -10.39
C SER A 58 12.15 -8.67 -10.62
N LEU A 59 13.42 -8.88 -10.23
CA LEU A 59 14.04 -10.21 -10.26
C LEU A 59 13.35 -11.18 -9.31
N ALA A 60 13.04 -10.72 -8.09
CA ALA A 60 12.51 -11.56 -7.04
C ALA A 60 11.14 -12.14 -7.37
N PHE A 61 10.25 -11.34 -7.94
CA PHE A 61 8.90 -11.79 -8.28
C PHE A 61 8.74 -12.14 -9.77
N SER A 62 9.79 -12.02 -10.58
CA SER A 62 9.72 -12.11 -12.05
C SER A 62 8.67 -11.15 -12.64
N ILE A 63 8.57 -9.94 -12.07
CA ILE A 63 7.63 -8.89 -12.48
C ILE A 63 8.43 -7.68 -12.95
N GLU A 64 8.42 -7.38 -14.24
CA GLU A 64 9.12 -6.19 -14.74
C GLU A 64 8.44 -4.90 -14.25
N VAL A 65 9.09 -4.20 -13.31
CA VAL A 65 8.63 -2.89 -12.81
C VAL A 65 9.74 -1.84 -12.93
N LYS A 66 9.50 -0.85 -13.79
CA LYS A 66 10.44 0.27 -14.06
C LYS A 66 9.95 1.62 -13.54
N LYS A 67 8.67 1.69 -13.21
CA LYS A 67 7.99 2.91 -12.79
C LYS A 67 7.56 2.79 -11.35
N TYR A 68 7.69 3.87 -10.59
CA TYR A 68 7.32 3.88 -9.18
C TYR A 68 6.67 5.19 -8.74
N LEU A 69 5.89 5.08 -7.68
CA LEU A 69 5.32 6.20 -6.93
C LEU A 69 5.45 5.88 -5.43
N ILE A 70 6.18 6.72 -4.70
CA ILE A 70 6.36 6.61 -3.26
C ILE A 70 5.48 7.65 -2.59
N LEU A 71 4.57 7.20 -1.73
CA LEU A 71 3.78 8.06 -0.86
C LEU A 71 4.20 7.79 0.58
N LYS A 72 4.86 8.76 1.23
CA LYS A 72 5.23 8.63 2.63
C LYS A 72 3.99 8.67 3.52
N LYS A 73 4.00 7.86 4.58
CA LYS A 73 2.94 7.88 5.58
C LYS A 73 2.81 9.26 6.22
N GLU A 74 3.94 9.90 6.53
CA GLU A 74 3.97 11.26 7.09
C GLU A 74 3.26 12.27 6.19
N ASP A 75 3.58 12.27 4.88
CA ASP A 75 2.93 13.14 3.90
C ASP A 75 1.44 12.82 3.73
N SER A 76 1.07 11.53 3.82
CA SER A 76 -0.32 11.09 3.80
C SER A 76 -1.10 11.62 5.01
N LEU A 77 -0.52 11.55 6.20
CA LEU A 77 -1.10 12.03 7.44
C LEU A 77 -1.18 13.56 7.46
N LEU A 78 -0.21 14.26 6.88
CA LEU A 78 -0.28 15.70 6.67
C LEU A 78 -1.47 16.04 5.77
N GLY A 79 -1.65 15.33 4.65
CA GLY A 79 -2.82 15.49 3.79
C GLY A 79 -4.13 15.26 4.55
N VAL A 80 -4.22 14.21 5.38
CA VAL A 80 -5.39 13.96 6.24
C VAL A 80 -5.63 15.13 7.20
N LYS A 81 -4.59 15.65 7.83
CA LYS A 81 -4.68 16.79 8.75
C LYS A 81 -5.19 18.06 8.07
N GLU A 82 -4.73 18.33 6.85
CA GLU A 82 -5.06 19.56 6.12
C GLU A 82 -6.46 19.54 5.49
N VAL A 83 -6.87 18.41 4.90
CA VAL A 83 -8.11 18.34 4.11
C VAL A 83 -9.00 17.13 4.41
N GLY A 84 -8.53 16.21 5.26
CA GLY A 84 -9.22 14.96 5.60
C GLY A 84 -10.12 15.06 6.84
N LEU A 85 -9.72 15.84 7.84
CA LEU A 85 -10.48 16.03 9.09
C LEU A 85 -11.67 16.99 8.90
N GLU A 86 -12.74 16.76 9.65
CA GLU A 86 -13.88 17.69 9.76
C GLU A 86 -13.62 18.69 10.91
N GLU A 87 -14.57 19.61 11.15
CA GLU A 87 -14.43 20.68 12.16
C GLU A 87 -14.17 20.15 13.59
N ASP A 88 -14.60 18.93 13.89
CA ASP A 88 -14.36 18.24 15.16
C ASP A 88 -12.98 17.57 15.26
N GLY A 89 -12.12 17.75 14.26
CA GLY A 89 -10.80 17.13 14.18
C GLY A 89 -10.83 15.63 13.85
N LYS A 90 -11.95 15.11 13.33
CA LYS A 90 -12.12 13.68 13.03
C LYS A 90 -12.50 13.44 11.58
N MET A 91 -12.14 12.26 11.07
CA MET A 91 -12.49 11.79 9.73
C MET A 91 -13.44 10.59 9.83
N PRO A 92 -14.56 10.58 9.07
CA PRO A 92 -15.42 9.40 8.99
C PRO A 92 -14.74 8.29 8.17
N VAL A 93 -14.51 7.14 8.80
CA VAL A 93 -13.91 5.95 8.19
C VAL A 93 -14.83 4.75 8.44
N THR A 94 -14.98 3.87 7.46
CA THR A 94 -15.76 2.62 7.63
C THR A 94 -14.80 1.47 7.89
N VAL A 95 -14.84 0.93 9.10
CA VAL A 95 -14.06 -0.23 9.49
C VAL A 95 -14.83 -1.50 9.15
N TYR A 96 -14.21 -2.40 8.40
CA TYR A 96 -14.88 -3.61 7.91
C TYR A 96 -14.84 -4.79 8.90
N LYS A 97 -13.96 -4.72 9.91
CA LYS A 97 -13.70 -5.81 10.88
C LYS A 97 -13.19 -5.26 12.21
N ASN A 98 -13.48 -5.96 13.31
CA ASN A 98 -12.89 -5.65 14.62
C ASN A 98 -11.41 -6.05 14.65
N PHE A 99 -10.54 -5.18 15.15
CA PHE A 99 -9.13 -5.50 15.39
C PHE A 99 -8.52 -4.54 16.40
N VAL A 100 -7.36 -4.90 16.96
CA VAL A 100 -6.54 -4.03 17.80
C VAL A 100 -5.31 -3.58 17.02
N ALA A 101 -5.06 -2.28 16.96
CA ALA A 101 -3.86 -1.73 16.35
C ALA A 101 -2.66 -1.87 17.30
N LEU A 102 -1.58 -2.47 16.83
CA LEU A 102 -0.36 -2.68 17.60
C LEU A 102 0.36 -1.38 17.95
N LYS A 103 0.22 -0.37 17.09
CA LYS A 103 0.94 0.90 17.23
C LYS A 103 0.63 1.64 18.54
N ASN A 104 -0.63 1.62 18.98
CA ASN A 104 -1.07 2.35 20.17
C ASN A 104 -2.11 1.59 21.03
N GLY A 105 -2.41 0.33 20.71
CA GLY A 105 -3.41 -0.48 21.40
C GLY A 105 -4.86 -0.08 21.11
N GLN A 106 -5.11 0.80 20.14
CA GLN A 106 -6.46 1.25 19.81
C GLN A 106 -7.31 0.10 19.29
N ARG A 107 -8.49 -0.09 19.88
CA ARG A 107 -9.47 -1.09 19.42
C ARG A 107 -10.41 -0.47 18.41
N PHE A 108 -10.42 -1.02 17.20
CA PHE A 108 -11.36 -0.65 16.15
C PHE A 108 -12.53 -1.63 16.12
N THR A 109 -13.75 -1.10 16.00
CA THR A 109 -14.98 -1.88 15.87
C THR A 109 -15.55 -1.79 14.45
N LYS A 110 -16.15 -2.88 13.97
CA LYS A 110 -16.77 -2.93 12.65
C LYS A 110 -17.92 -1.92 12.59
N GLY A 111 -17.90 -1.08 11.57
CA GLY A 111 -18.90 -0.04 11.34
C GLY A 111 -18.28 1.31 10.98
N LYS A 112 -19.13 2.33 10.90
CA LYS A 112 -18.70 3.71 10.68
C LYS A 112 -18.14 4.25 11.98
N GLN A 113 -16.90 4.72 11.95
CA GLN A 113 -16.24 5.36 13.07
C GLN A 113 -15.73 6.75 12.66
N ARG A 114 -15.62 7.65 13.62
CA ARG A 114 -14.99 8.97 13.43
C ARG A 114 -13.62 8.90 14.09
N MET A 115 -12.57 8.98 13.28
CA MET A 115 -11.19 8.76 13.72
C MET A 115 -10.41 10.08 13.79
N THR A 116 -9.65 10.29 14.85
CA THR A 116 -8.63 11.35 14.93
C THR A 116 -7.45 11.03 14.02
N LEU A 117 -6.54 12.00 13.84
CA LEU A 117 -5.32 11.77 13.07
C LEU A 117 -4.45 10.62 13.64
N GLU A 118 -4.35 10.54 14.97
CA GLU A 118 -3.60 9.48 15.66
C GLU A 118 -4.25 8.10 15.47
N GLU A 119 -5.58 8.04 15.48
CA GLU A 119 -6.31 6.81 15.19
C GLU A 119 -6.14 6.39 13.73
N ILE A 120 -6.09 7.33 12.79
CA ILE A 120 -5.85 7.04 11.36
C ILE A 120 -4.43 6.52 11.15
N ASP A 121 -3.42 7.11 11.80
CA ASP A 121 -2.04 6.63 11.76
C ASP A 121 -1.93 5.18 12.27
N ALA A 122 -2.58 4.88 13.40
CA ALA A 122 -2.67 3.50 13.91
C ALA A 122 -3.43 2.56 12.96
N TYR A 123 -4.49 3.04 12.32
CA TYR A 123 -5.34 2.26 11.41
C TYR A 123 -4.60 1.83 10.12
N ILE A 124 -3.72 2.67 9.59
CA ILE A 124 -2.97 2.42 8.34
C ILE A 124 -1.57 1.81 8.55
N SER A 125 -1.11 1.74 9.79
CA SER A 125 0.20 1.16 10.12
C SER A 125 0.19 -0.34 9.88
N TYR A 126 1.27 -0.84 9.26
CA TYR A 126 1.40 -2.25 8.89
C TYR A 126 1.34 -3.17 10.10
N GLN A 127 0.49 -4.21 10.01
CA GLN A 127 0.42 -5.32 10.95
C GLN A 127 -0.28 -6.52 10.31
N ILE A 128 -0.01 -7.70 10.85
CA ILE A 128 -0.82 -8.90 10.66
C ILE A 128 -1.84 -8.92 11.81
N ASP A 129 -3.13 -8.99 11.48
CA ASP A 129 -4.20 -8.91 12.47
C ASP A 129 -4.30 -10.20 13.31
N GLU A 130 -5.05 -10.17 14.42
CA GLU A 130 -5.21 -11.29 15.36
C GLU A 130 -5.74 -12.59 14.73
N ASP A 131 -6.41 -12.51 13.58
CA ASP A 131 -6.88 -13.66 12.80
C ASP A 131 -5.88 -14.13 11.74
N GLY A 132 -4.65 -13.61 11.77
CA GLY A 132 -3.57 -13.96 10.84
C GLY A 132 -3.69 -13.33 9.45
N ARG A 133 -4.64 -12.41 9.23
CA ARG A 133 -4.86 -11.76 7.93
C ARG A 133 -4.14 -10.43 7.80
N MET A 134 -3.72 -10.13 6.58
CA MET A 134 -3.07 -8.85 6.22
C MET A 134 -4.10 -7.84 5.70
N ASP A 135 -5.11 -7.52 6.51
CA ASP A 135 -6.19 -6.60 6.11
C ASP A 135 -5.72 -5.14 6.03
N VAL A 136 -4.51 -4.84 6.51
CA VAL A 136 -3.92 -3.49 6.46
C VAL A 136 -3.82 -2.93 5.04
N PHE A 137 -3.61 -3.76 4.03
CA PHE A 137 -3.59 -3.29 2.64
C PHE A 137 -4.93 -2.65 2.25
N GLU A 138 -6.04 -3.22 2.72
CA GLU A 138 -7.37 -2.68 2.46
C GLU A 138 -7.60 -1.36 3.21
N ARG A 139 -7.08 -1.27 4.44
CA ARG A 139 -7.13 -0.06 5.27
C ARG A 139 -6.37 1.10 4.61
N GLN A 140 -5.14 0.84 4.15
CA GLN A 140 -4.32 1.82 3.43
C GLN A 140 -4.99 2.29 2.14
N GLU A 141 -5.50 1.36 1.32
CA GLU A 141 -6.24 1.70 0.10
C GLU A 141 -7.50 2.53 0.39
N ASP A 142 -8.22 2.22 1.46
CA ASP A 142 -9.44 2.94 1.82
C ASP A 142 -9.14 4.41 2.17
N ILE A 143 -8.11 4.66 2.98
CA ILE A 143 -7.68 6.03 3.31
C ILE A 143 -7.23 6.78 2.06
N ILE A 144 -6.42 6.18 1.19
CA ILE A 144 -6.01 6.80 -0.09
C ILE A 144 -7.24 7.16 -0.93
N ARG A 145 -8.22 6.27 -1.01
CA ARG A 145 -9.47 6.49 -1.75
C ARG A 145 -10.34 7.58 -1.14
N LEU A 146 -10.45 7.64 0.19
CA LEU A 146 -11.21 8.67 0.90
C LEU A 146 -10.56 10.05 0.72
N MET A 147 -9.24 10.13 0.84
CA MET A 147 -8.48 11.35 0.57
C MET A 147 -8.72 11.84 -0.85
N LYS A 148 -8.66 10.95 -1.84
CA LYS A 148 -8.99 11.29 -3.22
C LYS A 148 -10.39 11.91 -3.35
N ARG A 149 -11.42 11.37 -2.70
CA ARG A 149 -12.79 11.92 -2.77
C ARG A 149 -12.87 13.34 -2.18
N LYS A 150 -12.15 13.60 -1.09
CA LYS A 150 -12.13 14.93 -0.45
C LYS A 150 -11.27 15.94 -1.23
N THR A 151 -10.17 15.51 -1.84
CA THR A 151 -9.25 16.39 -2.60
C THR A 151 -9.69 16.62 -4.06
N VAL A 152 -10.43 15.70 -4.67
CA VAL A 152 -10.88 15.83 -6.07
C VAL A 152 -12.25 16.51 -6.15
N ARG A 153 -12.23 17.85 -6.23
CA ARG A 153 -13.19 18.60 -7.05
C ARG A 153 -12.53 18.83 -8.42
N PRO A 154 -12.97 18.16 -9.51
CA PRO A 154 -12.21 18.19 -10.75
C PRO A 154 -12.38 19.55 -11.46
N ARG A 155 -11.28 20.30 -11.60
CA ARG A 155 -11.05 21.13 -12.79
C ARG A 155 -9.78 20.60 -13.46
N LEU A 156 -9.85 20.34 -14.76
CA LEU A 156 -8.70 19.87 -15.56
C LEU A 156 -7.48 20.82 -15.46
N SER A 157 -7.71 22.10 -15.18
CA SER A 157 -6.66 23.10 -14.91
C SER A 157 -5.93 22.92 -13.56
N SER A 158 -6.50 22.19 -12.60
CA SER A 158 -5.88 21.90 -11.29
C SER A 158 -4.85 20.78 -11.36
N ILE A 159 -4.95 19.88 -12.34
CA ILE A 159 -4.02 18.74 -12.51
C ILE A 159 -2.65 19.23 -12.98
N THR A 160 -2.62 20.29 -13.80
CA THR A 160 -1.39 20.98 -14.21
C THR A 160 -0.76 21.80 -13.09
N ASN A 161 -1.55 22.37 -12.17
CA ASN A 161 -1.03 23.17 -11.05
C ASN A 161 -0.56 22.30 -9.87
N ASN A 162 -1.25 21.18 -9.59
CA ASN A 162 -0.86 20.24 -8.54
C ASN A 162 0.29 19.31 -8.96
N TYR A 163 0.78 19.41 -10.20
CA TYR A 163 1.94 18.66 -10.67
C TYR A 163 3.21 19.01 -9.87
N GLY A 164 3.35 20.26 -9.44
CA GLY A 164 4.43 20.69 -8.53
C GLY A 164 4.28 20.06 -7.15
N THR A 165 3.09 20.14 -6.56
CA THR A 165 2.82 19.69 -5.19
C THR A 165 2.88 18.17 -5.05
N VAL A 166 2.34 17.39 -5.99
CA VAL A 166 2.47 15.91 -5.94
C VAL A 166 3.93 15.49 -6.11
N LYS A 167 4.74 16.20 -6.89
CA LYS A 167 6.17 15.93 -7.03
C LYS A 167 6.98 16.34 -5.79
N GLU A 168 6.54 17.35 -5.06
CA GLU A 168 7.19 17.82 -3.82
C GLU A 168 7.02 16.85 -2.65
N TYR A 169 5.88 16.14 -2.57
CA TYR A 169 5.57 15.17 -1.50
C TYR A 169 5.62 13.69 -1.93
N SER A 170 6.08 13.38 -3.16
CA SER A 170 6.21 11.98 -3.62
C SER A 170 7.48 11.74 -4.40
N GLY A 171 8.23 10.70 -4.01
CA GLY A 171 9.32 10.18 -4.83
C GLY A 171 8.73 9.46 -6.04
N SER A 172 8.92 9.98 -7.25
CA SER A 172 8.31 9.41 -8.45
C SER A 172 9.16 9.61 -9.69
N ASN A 173 9.20 8.59 -10.55
CA ASN A 173 9.76 8.67 -11.90
C ASN A 173 8.68 8.58 -13.01
N LEU A 174 7.42 8.79 -12.62
CA LEU A 174 6.28 8.84 -13.53
C LEU A 174 6.29 10.16 -14.30
N ASN A 175 6.07 10.08 -15.61
CA ASN A 175 5.78 11.28 -16.39
C ASN A 175 4.28 11.65 -16.26
N LEU A 176 3.90 12.84 -16.71
CA LEU A 176 2.50 13.31 -16.66
C LEU A 176 1.52 12.33 -17.34
N LYS A 177 1.92 11.68 -18.43
CA LYS A 177 1.08 10.69 -19.13
C LYS A 177 0.86 9.43 -18.29
N ASP A 178 1.88 8.98 -17.57
CA ASP A 178 1.82 7.84 -16.66
C ASP A 178 0.96 8.16 -15.43
N MET A 179 1.11 9.37 -14.88
CA MET A 179 0.26 9.86 -13.79
C MET A 179 -1.19 10.02 -14.23
N LEU A 180 -1.47 10.50 -15.45
CA LEU A 180 -2.82 10.55 -16.00
C LEU A 180 -3.39 9.15 -16.23
N LYS A 181 -2.56 8.17 -16.62
CA LYS A 181 -2.97 6.76 -16.71
C LYS A 181 -3.23 6.12 -15.35
N MET A 182 -2.48 6.45 -14.30
CA MET A 182 -2.82 6.06 -12.93
C MET A 182 -4.09 6.79 -12.47
N GLY A 183 -4.17 8.09 -12.78
CA GLY A 183 -5.30 9.02 -12.68
C GLY A 183 -6.61 8.52 -13.28
N THR A 184 -6.50 7.75 -14.36
CA THR A 184 -7.67 7.25 -15.10
C THR A 184 -7.89 5.76 -14.89
N GLY A 185 -6.83 4.97 -14.75
CA GLY A 185 -6.85 3.53 -14.54
C GLY A 185 -7.15 3.12 -13.09
N TYR A 186 -6.36 3.60 -12.14
CA TYR A 186 -6.57 3.35 -10.71
C TYR A 186 -7.56 4.34 -10.10
N LEU A 187 -7.45 5.60 -10.50
CA LEU A 187 -8.19 6.71 -9.91
C LEU A 187 -9.56 6.92 -10.60
N ALA A 188 -9.72 6.95 -11.94
CA ALA A 188 -11.04 7.24 -12.54
C ALA A 188 -12.00 6.04 -12.64
N LYS A 189 -11.52 4.80 -12.57
CA LYS A 189 -12.38 3.60 -12.74
C LYS A 189 -13.24 3.21 -11.53
N GLY A 190 -13.30 4.03 -10.48
CA GLY A 190 -14.30 3.89 -9.41
C GLY A 190 -14.48 2.45 -8.91
N SER A 191 -15.68 1.90 -9.03
CA SER A 191 -16.12 0.56 -8.59
C SER A 191 -15.86 -0.58 -9.60
N ALA A 192 -15.05 -0.38 -10.64
CA ALA A 192 -14.73 -1.46 -11.58
C ALA A 192 -13.96 -2.59 -10.86
N ARG A 193 -14.43 -3.83 -10.99
CA ARG A 193 -13.88 -5.02 -10.31
C ARG A 193 -12.40 -5.14 -10.67
N MET A 194 -11.53 -4.90 -9.68
CA MET A 194 -10.08 -5.05 -9.79
C MET A 194 -9.72 -6.39 -9.15
N ASN A 195 -8.92 -7.20 -9.85
CA ASN A 195 -8.40 -8.45 -9.33
C ASN A 195 -7.27 -8.12 -8.36
N LYS A 196 -7.56 -8.25 -7.07
CA LYS A 196 -6.63 -7.97 -5.98
C LYS A 196 -6.06 -9.27 -5.46
N ILE A 197 -4.74 -9.36 -5.41
CA ILE A 197 -4.02 -10.54 -4.92
C ILE A 197 -3.09 -10.07 -3.80
N ASN A 198 -3.22 -10.68 -2.63
CA ASN A 198 -2.26 -10.50 -1.55
C ASN A 198 -1.09 -11.45 -1.78
N VAL A 199 0.13 -11.00 -1.55
CA VAL A 199 1.34 -11.81 -1.60
C VAL A 199 2.02 -11.66 -0.23
N PRO A 200 2.13 -12.73 0.56
CA PRO A 200 1.63 -14.08 0.26
C PRO A 200 0.09 -14.18 0.25
N GLU A 201 -0.44 -15.14 -0.50
CA GLU A 201 -1.88 -15.41 -0.57
C GLU A 201 -2.40 -16.04 0.72
N PRO A 202 -3.69 -15.86 1.07
CA PRO A 202 -4.29 -16.54 2.22
C PRO A 202 -4.03 -18.04 2.20
N ASP A 203 -3.80 -18.63 3.38
CA ASP A 203 -3.55 -20.07 3.57
C ASP A 203 -2.27 -20.61 2.87
N THR A 204 -1.39 -19.71 2.40
CA THR A 204 -0.10 -20.09 1.78
C THR A 204 1.11 -19.71 2.61
N PHE A 205 0.94 -19.28 3.85
CA PHE A 205 2.04 -18.91 4.73
C PHE A 205 1.81 -19.35 6.17
N SER A 206 2.89 -19.45 6.93
CA SER A 206 2.88 -19.64 8.38
C SER A 206 3.28 -18.36 9.09
N LEU A 207 2.74 -18.19 10.29
CA LEU A 207 3.07 -17.11 11.20
C LEU A 207 3.93 -17.64 12.34
N ASN A 208 4.84 -16.81 12.85
CA ASN A 208 5.67 -17.13 14.00
C ASN A 208 5.10 -16.50 15.28
N GLY A 209 5.11 -17.27 16.38
CA GLY A 209 4.81 -16.80 17.74
C GLY A 209 3.32 -16.62 18.07
N ASP A 210 3.08 -16.14 19.29
CA ASP A 210 1.79 -15.60 19.73
C ASP A 210 1.66 -14.14 19.27
N PHE A 211 0.42 -13.64 19.13
CA PHE A 211 0.16 -12.27 18.70
C PHE A 211 0.96 -11.24 19.55
N PRO A 212 1.73 -10.33 18.93
CA PRO A 212 1.78 -9.98 17.50
C PRO A 212 2.54 -10.98 16.62
N TYR A 213 1.91 -11.33 15.49
CA TYR A 213 2.47 -12.28 14.54
C TYR A 213 3.52 -11.64 13.62
N TYR A 214 4.44 -12.48 13.14
CA TYR A 214 5.34 -12.18 12.03
C TYR A 214 5.26 -13.27 10.96
N LEU A 215 5.51 -12.91 9.71
CA LEU A 215 5.59 -13.84 8.60
C LEU A 215 6.81 -14.76 8.75
N ASP A 216 6.58 -16.06 8.88
CA ASP A 216 7.63 -17.05 9.04
C ASP A 216 8.06 -17.64 7.71
N ARG A 217 7.19 -18.47 7.11
CA ARG A 217 7.44 -19.19 5.86
C ARG A 217 6.29 -18.97 4.90
N VAL A 218 6.61 -18.93 3.62
CA VAL A 218 5.64 -18.86 2.53
C VAL A 218 5.80 -20.09 1.64
N ASP A 219 4.69 -20.78 1.38
CA ASP A 219 4.56 -21.85 0.42
C ASP A 219 4.38 -21.25 -0.99
N TRP A 220 5.50 -20.91 -1.62
CA TRP A 220 5.53 -20.31 -2.96
C TRP A 220 5.02 -21.25 -4.06
N CYS A 221 4.85 -22.55 -3.80
CA CYS A 221 4.26 -23.46 -4.77
C CYS A 221 2.75 -23.23 -4.92
N LYS A 222 2.09 -22.75 -3.87
CA LYS A 222 0.64 -22.45 -3.84
C LYS A 222 0.29 -21.01 -4.21
N ASN A 223 1.27 -20.10 -4.21
CA ASN A 223 1.07 -18.71 -4.61
C ASN A 223 1.04 -18.57 -6.14
N SER A 224 0.12 -17.74 -6.64
CA SER A 224 0.08 -17.32 -8.05
C SER A 224 1.30 -16.49 -8.44
N ILE A 225 1.83 -15.70 -7.50
CA ILE A 225 3.08 -14.96 -7.64
C ILE A 225 4.18 -15.69 -6.86
N LYS A 226 5.23 -16.11 -7.56
CA LYS A 226 6.31 -16.89 -6.98
C LYS A 226 7.52 -16.00 -6.68
N LEU A 227 8.20 -16.30 -5.59
CA LEU A 227 9.56 -15.81 -5.38
C LEU A 227 10.54 -16.67 -6.19
N GLY A 228 11.52 -16.03 -6.83
CA GLY A 228 12.59 -16.72 -7.53
C GLY A 228 13.27 -17.74 -6.63
N THR A 229 13.42 -18.98 -7.12
CA THR A 229 13.86 -20.13 -6.31
C THR A 229 15.24 -19.92 -5.68
N ASP A 230 16.11 -19.15 -6.31
CA ASP A 230 17.47 -18.85 -5.84
C ASP A 230 17.50 -17.85 -4.67
N LEU A 231 16.35 -17.26 -4.35
CA LEU A 231 16.19 -16.26 -3.28
C LEU A 231 15.52 -16.84 -2.02
N LEU A 232 15.15 -18.13 -2.05
CA LEU A 232 14.51 -18.84 -0.94
C LEU A 232 15.50 -19.33 0.14
N LYS A 233 16.80 -19.23 -0.10
CA LYS A 233 17.87 -19.74 0.78
C LYS A 233 18.62 -18.63 1.49
#